data_AF-A0A6C0W1K2-F1
#
_entry.id   AF-A0A6C0W1K2-F1
#
_cell.length_a   1.000
_cell.length_b   1.000
_cell.length_c   1.000
_cell.angle_alpha   90.00
_cell.angle_beta   90.00
_cell.angle_gamma   90.00
#
_symmetry.space_group_name_H-M   'P 1'
#
loop_
_entity.id
_entity.type
_entity.pdbx_description
1 polymer ?
#
loop_
_entity_poly.entity_id
_entity_poly.type
_entity_poly.pdbx_seq_one_letter_code
_entity_poly.pdbx_strand_id
1 'polypeptide(L)' 'MNIKRLMEINSYRGKRHRIGLPLRGQRTRTNARTRRGSKRTMANKKKAPKK' A
#
# COMPACT_ATOMS: atom_id res chain seq x y z
N MET A 1 14.34 -1.95 -13.27
CA MET A 1 14.56 -2.15 -11.82
C MET A 1 14.40 -3.64 -11.52
N ASN A 2 15.40 -4.29 -10.93
CA ASN A 2 15.38 -5.74 -10.74
C ASN A 2 14.61 -6.08 -9.46
N ILE A 3 13.27 -6.07 -9.54
CA ILE A 3 12.36 -6.29 -8.40
C ILE A 3 12.53 -7.69 -7.82
N LYS A 4 12.68 -8.72 -8.66
CA LYS A 4 12.92 -10.12 -8.24
C LYS A 4 14.14 -10.22 -7.30
N ARG A 5 15.30 -9.71 -7.75
CA ARG A 5 16.53 -9.59 -6.94
C ARG A 5 16.30 -8.84 -5.62
N LEU A 6 15.58 -7.71 -5.63
CA LEU A 6 15.33 -6.93 -4.41
C LEU A 6 14.45 -7.69 -3.41
N MET A 7 13.52 -8.50 -3.90
CA MET A 7 12.64 -9.35 -3.10
C MET A 7 13.38 -10.58 -2.55
N GLU A 8 14.29 -11.16 -3.33
CA GLU A 8 15.17 -12.28 -2.92
C GLU A 8 16.13 -11.86 -1.79
N ILE A 9 16.79 -10.70 -1.93
CA ILE A 9 17.72 -10.15 -0.92
C ILE A 9 16.97 -9.60 0.32
N ASN A 10 15.63 -9.55 0.29
CA ASN A 10 14.79 -9.06 1.39
C ASN A 10 15.09 -7.62 1.85
N SER A 11 15.60 -6.79 0.93
CA SER A 11 15.83 -5.36 1.14
C SER A 11 14.54 -4.61 1.49
N TYR A 12 14.63 -3.42 2.11
CA TYR A 12 13.45 -2.59 2.40
C TYR A 12 12.60 -2.35 1.14
N ARG A 13 13.25 -2.04 0.00
CA ARG A 13 12.57 -1.86 -1.27
C ARG A 13 11.86 -3.13 -1.75
N GLY A 14 12.49 -4.29 -1.60
CA GLY A 14 11.87 -5.59 -1.90
C GLY A 14 10.65 -5.87 -1.03
N LYS A 15 10.76 -5.66 0.28
CA LYS A 15 9.63 -5.80 1.22
C LYS A 15 8.47 -4.90 0.82
N ARG A 16 8.72 -3.61 0.54
CA ARG A 16 7.70 -2.64 0.11
C ARG A 16 7.04 -3.02 -1.22
N HIS A 17 7.80 -3.55 -2.17
CA HIS A 17 7.27 -4.10 -3.41
C HIS A 17 6.34 -5.30 -3.17
N ARG A 18 6.73 -6.24 -2.30
CA ARG A 18 5.93 -7.42 -1.95
C ARG A 18 4.57 -7.05 -1.36
N ILE A 19 4.53 -6.06 -0.47
CA ILE A 19 3.30 -5.61 0.21
C ILE A 19 2.54 -4.50 -0.54
N GLY A 20 2.96 -4.13 -1.75
CA GLY A 20 2.29 -3.11 -2.55
C GLY A 20 2.26 -1.72 -1.90
N LEU A 21 3.35 -1.32 -1.21
CA LEU A 21 3.48 0.00 -0.60
C LEU A 21 4.44 0.91 -1.37
N PRO A 22 4.29 2.24 -1.25
CA PRO A 22 5.25 3.20 -1.81
C PRO A 22 6.68 2.98 -1.31
N LEU A 23 7.65 3.18 -2.21
CA LEU A 23 9.05 2.82 -1.99
C LEU A 23 9.93 4.00 -1.58
N ARG A 24 9.59 5.22 -2.01
CA ARG A 24 10.41 6.44 -1.85
C ARG A 24 10.12 7.20 -0.54
N GLY A 25 9.81 6.49 0.54
CA GLY A 25 9.51 7.13 1.84
C GLY A 25 8.19 7.92 1.90
N GLN A 26 7.30 7.79 0.92
CA GLN A 26 6.02 8.48 0.91
C GLN A 26 5.12 8.07 2.09
N ARG A 27 4.35 9.02 2.62
CA ARG A 27 3.39 8.80 3.72
C ARG A 27 2.28 7.84 3.28
N THR A 28 2.09 6.75 4.02
CA THR A 28 1.12 5.70 3.68
C THR A 28 -0.19 5.76 4.47
N ARG A 29 -0.31 6.65 5.46
CA ARG A 29 -1.53 6.77 6.30
C ARG A 29 -2.75 7.25 5.51
N THR A 30 -2.56 8.15 4.52
CA THR A 30 -3.66 8.78 3.77
C THR A 30 -3.56 8.52 2.27
N ASN A 31 -2.62 9.16 1.57
CA ASN A 31 -2.59 9.29 0.12
C ASN A 31 -1.60 8.34 -0.56
N ALA A 32 -1.92 7.05 -0.59
CA ALA A 32 -1.09 6.03 -1.22
C ALA A 32 -1.87 5.12 -2.19
N ARG A 33 -2.97 5.63 -2.77
CA ARG A 33 -3.95 4.83 -3.53
C ARG A 33 -3.42 4.26 -4.83
N THR A 34 -2.59 5.01 -5.56
CA THR A 34 -2.00 4.55 -6.82
C THR A 34 -1.18 3.27 -6.64
N ARG A 35 -0.56 3.07 -5.46
CA ARG A 35 0.24 1.86 -5.17
C ARG A 35 -0.52 0.82 -4.33
N ARG A 36 -1.33 1.23 -3.35
CA ARG A 36 -2.11 0.32 -2.48
C ARG A 36 -3.35 -0.27 -3.15
N GLY A 37 -3.85 0.35 -4.22
CA GLY A 37 -5.11 0.02 -4.84
C GLY A 37 -6.32 0.71 -4.19
N SER A 38 -7.51 0.25 -4.59
CA SER A 38 -8.80 0.82 -4.19
C SER A 38 -9.02 0.76 -2.67
N LYS A 39 -9.89 1.64 -2.16
CA LYS A 39 -10.16 1.75 -0.73
C LYS A 39 -10.92 0.50 -0.27
N ARG A 40 -10.21 -0.45 0.31
CA ARG A 40 -10.82 -1.50 1.14
C ARG A 40 -11.35 -0.85 2.41
N THR A 41 -12.65 -0.55 2.41
CA THR A 41 -13.37 -0.17 3.63
C THR A 41 -13.53 -1.40 4.49
N MET A 42 -13.12 -1.33 5.76
CA MET A 42 -13.50 -2.37 6.72
C MET A 42 -15.02 -2.36 6.82
N ALA A 43 -15.65 -3.43 6.36
CA ALA A 43 -17.08 -3.66 6.53
C ALA A 43 -17.34 -3.71 8.04
N ASN A 44 -18.03 -2.69 8.56
CA ASN A 44 -18.59 -2.53 9.92
C ASN A 44 -18.66 -1.05 10.36
N LYS A 45 -18.17 -0.10 9.57
CA LYS A 45 -18.57 1.30 9.79
C LYS A 45 -19.99 1.51 9.27
N LYS A 46 -20.93 1.79 10.18
CA LYS A 46 -22.30 2.21 9.86
C LYS A 46 -22.26 3.22 8.71
N LYS A 47 -23.06 3.01 7.66
CA LYS A 47 -23.22 4.00 6.59
C LYS A 47 -23.61 5.33 7.25
N ALA A 48 -22.91 6.40 6.89
CA ALA A 48 -23.30 7.74 7.33
C ALA A 48 -24.76 7.98 6.90
N PRO A 49 -25.61 8.60 7.75
CA PRO A 49 -26.97 8.91 7.36
C PRO A 49 -26.93 9.78 6.11
N LYS A 50 -27.73 9.41 5.11
CA LYS A 50 -27.95 10.29 3.95
C LYS A 50 -28.72 11.52 4.46
N LYS A 51 -28.21 12.71 4.18
CA LYS A 51 -29.03 13.93 4.19
C LYS A 51 -29.97 13.89 2.98
#